data_AF-A0A2A4NXC6-F1
#
_entry.id   AF-A0A2A4NXC6-F1
#
_cell.length_a   1.000
_cell.length_b   1.000
_cell.length_c   1.000
_cell.angle_alpha   90.00
_cell.angle_beta   90.00
_cell.angle_gamma   90.00
#
_symmetry.space_group_name_H-M   'P 1'
#
loop_
_entity.id
_entity.type
_entity.pdbx_description
1 polymer ?
#
loop_
_entity_poly.entity_id
_entity_poly.type
_entity_poly.pdbx_seq_one_letter_code
_entity_poly.pdbx_strand_id
1 'polypeptide(L)'
;MKDELRPFWNRYFKFDWKFGLLLLLIVCVTRFVLVLKANETGNYSLIGLVMFLSAIIPFIFLSKYGRKKTGIQTTTTKLNYLIIALGIGILFSIVLHFLGQGFYGGTYENWYEYIGKSYNIPENISTQGKKTMFLIMAITGMIFSPIGEELFFRGIVHGSFAKSVGNKKASIIDSSAFALTHVSHFGLVFINNSWDFYLIPTLIWISGMFIVSLIFFEMKKRTDSILGAILCHSGFNLGMIYCIFYLI
;
A
#
# COMPACT_ATOMS: atom_id res chain seq x y z
N MET A 1 3.87 19.42 -28.37
CA MET A 1 3.69 19.48 -26.90
C MET A 1 4.12 18.16 -26.29
N LYS A 2 4.70 18.15 -25.08
CA LYS A 2 5.01 16.91 -24.38
C LYS A 2 3.78 16.49 -23.56
N ASP A 3 3.07 15.47 -24.03
CA ASP A 3 1.89 14.95 -23.34
C ASP A 3 2.27 13.96 -22.24
N GLU A 4 1.49 13.92 -21.15
CA GLU A 4 1.73 12.96 -20.06
C GLU A 4 1.41 11.52 -20.48
N LEU A 5 0.35 11.31 -21.26
CA LEU A 5 -0.01 10.02 -21.84
C LEU A 5 0.78 9.74 -23.11
N ARG A 6 0.97 8.46 -23.45
CA ARG A 6 1.51 8.08 -24.76
C ARG A 6 0.52 8.49 -25.88
N PRO A 7 1.00 8.77 -27.11
CA PRO A 7 0.15 9.24 -28.20
C PRO A 7 -1.06 8.35 -28.51
N PHE A 8 -0.89 7.02 -28.38
CA PHE A 8 -1.99 6.06 -28.57
C PHE A 8 -3.12 6.29 -27.56
N TRP A 9 -2.80 6.39 -26.27
CA TRP A 9 -3.78 6.56 -25.20
C TRP A 9 -4.39 7.95 -25.16
N ASN A 10 -3.64 8.98 -25.59
CA ASN A 10 -4.11 10.37 -25.62
C ASN A 10 -5.30 10.59 -26.59
N ARG A 11 -5.57 9.62 -27.49
CA ARG A 11 -6.76 9.61 -28.36
C ARG A 11 -8.04 9.22 -27.63
N TYR A 12 -7.92 8.39 -26.59
CA TYR A 12 -9.04 7.80 -25.86
C TYR A 12 -9.23 8.42 -24.48
N PHE A 13 -8.14 8.86 -23.85
CA PHE A 13 -8.12 9.36 -22.49
C PHE A 13 -7.47 10.74 -22.43
N LYS A 14 -7.94 11.55 -21.48
CA LYS A 14 -7.25 12.76 -21.03
C LYS A 14 -6.59 12.47 -19.69
N PHE A 15 -5.39 13.00 -19.47
CA PHE A 15 -4.74 12.91 -18.17
C PHE A 15 -5.43 13.87 -17.19
N ASP A 16 -6.53 13.42 -16.59
CA ASP A 16 -7.39 14.20 -15.70
C ASP A 16 -8.02 13.34 -14.59
N TRP A 17 -8.82 13.95 -13.73
CA TRP A 17 -9.48 13.26 -12.62
C TRP A 17 -10.40 12.10 -13.05
N LYS A 18 -11.00 12.13 -14.25
CA LYS A 18 -11.87 11.05 -14.73
C LYS A 18 -11.05 9.81 -15.04
N PHE A 19 -9.91 10.00 -15.69
CA PHE A 19 -8.95 8.92 -15.94
C PHE A 19 -8.39 8.36 -14.62
N GLY A 20 -8.04 9.23 -13.67
CA GLY A 20 -7.60 8.82 -12.33
C GLY A 20 -8.66 7.98 -11.59
N LEU A 21 -9.92 8.41 -11.63
CA LEU A 21 -11.04 7.70 -11.02
C LEU A 21 -11.29 6.33 -11.69
N LEU A 22 -11.24 6.27 -13.02
CA LEU A 22 -11.37 5.01 -13.76
C LEU A 22 -10.32 3.98 -13.31
N LEU A 23 -9.05 4.41 -13.23
CA LEU A 23 -7.96 3.57 -12.76
C LEU A 23 -8.20 3.09 -11.33
N LEU A 24 -8.59 3.99 -10.43
CA LEU A 24 -8.90 3.65 -9.04
C LEU A 24 -10.00 2.60 -8.96
N LEU A 25 -11.12 2.77 -9.67
CA LEU A 25 -12.22 1.83 -9.65
C LEU A 25 -11.78 0.44 -10.12
N ILE A 26 -11.10 0.35 -11.27
CA ILE A 26 -10.66 -0.94 -11.82
C ILE A 26 -9.71 -1.65 -10.84
N VAL A 27 -8.66 -0.96 -10.37
CA VAL A 27 -7.62 -1.60 -9.58
C VAL A 27 -8.07 -1.82 -8.12
N CYS A 28 -8.68 -0.82 -7.49
CA CYS A 28 -9.04 -0.92 -6.07
C CYS A 28 -10.19 -1.89 -5.86
N VAL A 29 -11.23 -1.88 -6.70
CA VAL A 29 -12.35 -2.84 -6.56
C VAL A 29 -11.86 -4.26 -6.81
N THR A 30 -11.07 -4.48 -7.86
CA THR A 30 -10.49 -5.81 -8.15
C THR A 30 -9.62 -6.29 -7.00
N ARG A 31 -8.73 -5.43 -6.48
CA ARG A 31 -7.89 -5.74 -5.32
C ARG A 31 -8.74 -6.07 -4.10
N PHE A 32 -9.75 -5.25 -3.80
CA PHE A 32 -10.61 -5.42 -2.64
C PHE A 32 -11.31 -6.79 -2.65
N VAL A 33 -11.92 -7.15 -3.77
CA VAL A 33 -12.60 -8.45 -3.93
C VAL A 33 -11.62 -9.62 -3.81
N LEU A 34 -10.42 -9.49 -4.40
CA LEU A 34 -9.41 -10.54 -4.33
C LEU A 34 -8.85 -10.73 -2.91
N VAL A 35 -8.70 -9.65 -2.13
CA VAL A 35 -8.29 -9.75 -0.73
C VAL A 35 -9.39 -10.38 0.11
N LEU A 36 -10.67 -10.03 -0.09
CA LEU A 36 -11.77 -10.71 0.62
C LEU A 36 -11.79 -12.22 0.31
N LYS A 37 -11.63 -12.59 -0.96
CA LYS A 37 -11.53 -14.01 -1.35
C LYS A 37 -10.29 -14.68 -0.76
N ALA A 38 -9.18 -13.97 -0.63
CA ALA A 38 -7.96 -14.49 -0.01
C ALA A 38 -8.15 -14.72 1.50
N ASN A 39 -8.87 -13.85 2.21
CA ASN A 39 -9.23 -14.07 3.61
C ASN A 39 -10.13 -15.31 3.78
N GLU A 40 -11.07 -15.53 2.85
CA GLU A 40 -11.95 -16.71 2.86
C GLU A 40 -11.21 -18.02 2.57
N THR A 41 -10.29 -18.01 1.60
CA THR A 41 -9.64 -19.23 1.07
C THR A 41 -8.24 -19.49 1.64
N GLY A 42 -7.66 -18.52 2.35
CA GLY A 42 -6.26 -18.53 2.79
C GLY A 42 -5.23 -18.36 1.67
N ASN A 43 -5.64 -18.10 0.42
CA ASN A 43 -4.74 -18.05 -0.73
C ASN A 43 -4.51 -16.61 -1.24
N TYR A 44 -3.31 -16.08 -0.96
CA TYR A 44 -2.91 -14.72 -1.33
C TYR A 44 -2.12 -14.64 -2.65
N SER A 45 -1.94 -15.75 -3.38
CA SER A 45 -1.11 -15.79 -4.61
C SER A 45 -1.57 -14.81 -5.69
N LEU A 46 -2.89 -14.64 -5.86
CA LEU A 46 -3.47 -13.75 -6.87
C LEU A 46 -3.27 -12.26 -6.56
N ILE A 47 -3.03 -11.89 -5.29
CA ILE A 47 -2.78 -10.50 -4.91
C ILE A 47 -1.44 -10.02 -5.47
N GLY A 48 -0.43 -10.88 -5.49
CA GLY A 48 0.87 -10.58 -6.11
C GLY A 48 0.74 -10.21 -7.59
N LEU A 49 -0.15 -10.88 -8.32
CA LEU A 49 -0.43 -10.57 -9.72
C LEU A 49 -1.05 -9.17 -9.88
N VAL A 50 -1.99 -8.79 -9.02
CA VAL A 50 -2.58 -7.44 -9.05
C VAL A 50 -1.52 -6.38 -8.77
N MET A 51 -0.65 -6.60 -7.77
CA MET A 51 0.43 -5.66 -7.45
C MET A 51 1.39 -5.48 -8.63
N PHE A 52 1.71 -6.57 -9.32
CA PHE A 52 2.52 -6.54 -10.54
C PHE A 52 1.84 -5.75 -11.67
N LEU A 53 0.55 -5.98 -11.90
CA LEU A 53 -0.22 -5.22 -12.89
C LEU A 53 -0.27 -3.73 -12.52
N SER A 54 -0.52 -3.39 -11.26
CA SER A 54 -0.48 -2.02 -10.73
C SER A 54 0.88 -1.35 -10.98
N ALA A 55 1.99 -2.07 -10.80
CA ALA A 55 3.34 -1.58 -11.09
C ALA A 55 3.53 -1.24 -12.58
N ILE A 56 2.89 -2.01 -13.47
CA ILE A 56 3.04 -1.89 -14.93
C ILE A 56 2.14 -0.78 -15.52
N ILE A 57 0.96 -0.53 -14.94
CA ILE A 57 -0.01 0.47 -15.44
C ILE A 57 0.65 1.81 -15.81
N PRO A 58 1.49 2.45 -14.96
CA PRO A 58 2.15 3.70 -15.32
C PRO A 58 3.01 3.59 -16.58
N PHE A 59 3.67 2.44 -16.80
CA PHE A 59 4.52 2.23 -17.97
C PHE A 59 3.71 1.96 -19.23
N ILE A 60 2.51 1.39 -19.12
CA ILE A 60 1.59 1.22 -20.26
C ILE A 60 1.05 2.58 -20.72
N PHE A 61 0.56 3.41 -19.79
CA PHE A 61 -0.16 4.64 -20.12
C PHE A 61 0.73 5.88 -20.29
N LEU A 62 1.72 6.08 -19.42
CA LEU A 62 2.50 7.31 -19.40
C LEU A 62 3.62 7.32 -20.44
N SER A 63 3.86 8.51 -20.99
CA SER A 63 5.04 8.82 -21.77
C SER A 63 6.29 8.92 -20.87
N LYS A 64 7.49 9.05 -21.46
CA LYS A 64 8.71 9.38 -20.68
C LYS A 64 8.55 10.69 -19.90
N TYR A 65 7.87 11.67 -20.50
CA TYR A 65 7.56 12.94 -19.83
C TYR A 65 6.56 12.76 -18.69
N GLY A 66 5.47 12.02 -18.92
CA GLY A 66 4.47 11.72 -17.89
C GLY A 66 5.07 11.04 -16.67
N ARG A 67 5.90 10.00 -16.86
CA ARG A 67 6.60 9.32 -15.76
C ARG A 67 7.48 10.27 -14.94
N LYS A 68 8.27 11.12 -15.59
CA LYS A 68 9.08 12.12 -14.89
C LYS A 68 8.21 13.12 -14.13
N LYS A 69 7.13 13.61 -14.74
CA LYS A 69 6.20 14.57 -14.13
C LYS A 69 5.47 14.00 -12.92
N THR A 70 5.15 12.71 -12.93
CA THR A 70 4.53 12.03 -11.77
C THR A 70 5.54 11.62 -10.70
N GLY A 71 6.84 11.87 -10.90
CA GLY A 71 7.90 11.53 -9.95
C GLY A 71 8.39 10.07 -10.06
N ILE A 72 7.99 9.33 -11.11
CA ILE A 72 8.54 8.00 -11.43
C ILE A 72 9.90 8.21 -12.09
N GLN A 73 10.87 8.60 -11.24
CA GLN A 73 12.27 8.72 -11.58
C GLN A 73 13.08 7.93 -10.56
N THR A 74 13.99 7.12 -11.07
CA THR A 74 14.80 6.16 -10.29
C THR A 74 15.99 6.79 -9.58
N THR A 75 16.20 8.09 -9.76
CA THR A 75 17.34 8.80 -9.19
C THR A 75 16.87 9.97 -8.33
N THR A 76 17.46 10.08 -7.15
CA THR A 76 17.36 11.25 -6.28
C THR A 76 18.73 11.49 -5.64
N THR A 77 19.09 12.75 -5.46
CA THR A 77 20.31 13.15 -4.74
C THR A 77 20.11 13.18 -3.23
N LYS A 78 18.88 12.96 -2.76
CA LYS A 78 18.46 13.14 -1.36
C LYS A 78 18.46 11.81 -0.59
N LEU A 79 19.60 11.11 -0.57
CA LEU A 79 19.74 9.79 0.03
C LEU A 79 19.38 9.76 1.52
N ASN A 80 19.71 10.81 2.28
CA ASN A 80 19.38 10.89 3.71
C ASN A 80 17.86 10.78 3.95
N TYR A 81 17.05 11.38 3.07
CA TYR A 81 15.60 11.30 3.17
C TYR A 81 15.05 9.92 2.81
N LEU A 82 15.77 9.10 2.03
CA LEU A 82 15.38 7.71 1.76
C LEU A 82 15.53 6.82 3.01
N ILE A 83 16.62 7.02 3.77
CA ILE A 83 16.84 6.31 5.04
C ILE A 83 15.79 6.76 6.07
N ILE A 84 15.55 8.07 6.17
CA ILE A 84 14.50 8.63 7.03
C ILE A 84 13.12 8.08 6.64
N ALA A 85 12.81 7.99 5.35
CA ALA A 85 11.54 7.45 4.87
C ALA A 85 11.33 6.01 5.38
N LEU A 86 12.33 5.14 5.21
CA LEU A 86 12.30 3.77 5.73
C LEU A 86 12.06 3.75 7.24
N GLY A 87 12.83 4.53 8.01
CA GLY A 87 12.71 4.60 9.46
C GLY A 87 11.35 5.11 9.94
N ILE A 88 10.79 6.14 9.29
CA ILE A 88 9.45 6.66 9.60
C ILE A 88 8.38 5.60 9.34
N GLY A 89 8.49 4.85 8.25
CA GLY A 89 7.56 3.74 7.95
C GLY A 89 7.56 2.68 9.05
N ILE A 90 8.76 2.23 9.45
CA ILE A 90 8.94 1.24 10.53
C ILE A 90 8.32 1.77 11.83
N LEU A 91 8.67 3.00 12.22
CA LEU A 91 8.18 3.62 13.44
C LEU A 91 6.65 3.71 13.44
N PHE A 92 6.04 4.16 12.33
CA PHE A 92 4.60 4.29 12.23
C PHE A 92 3.88 2.94 12.35
N SER A 93 4.43 1.89 11.73
CA SER A 93 3.92 0.53 11.90
C SER A 93 4.00 0.08 13.36
N ILE A 94 5.13 0.29 14.05
CA ILE A 94 5.28 -0.10 15.46
C ILE A 94 4.28 0.65 16.34
N VAL A 95 4.04 1.94 16.09
CA VAL A 95 3.00 2.71 16.79
C VAL A 95 1.62 2.10 16.57
N LEU A 96 1.27 1.73 15.33
CA LEU A 96 -0.01 1.05 15.06
C LEU A 96 -0.09 -0.31 15.75
N HIS A 97 0.99 -1.09 15.83
CA HIS A 97 1.00 -2.34 16.58
C HIS A 97 0.64 -2.11 18.06
N PHE A 98 1.30 -1.16 18.73
CA PHE A 98 1.03 -0.88 20.14
C PHE A 98 -0.37 -0.31 20.38
N LEU A 99 -0.93 0.47 19.44
CA LEU A 99 -2.32 0.91 19.51
C LEU A 99 -3.30 -0.27 19.42
N GLY A 100 -3.09 -1.19 18.47
CA GLY A 100 -3.91 -2.39 18.33
C GLY A 100 -3.84 -3.27 19.57
N GLN A 101 -2.62 -3.52 20.05
CA GLN A 101 -2.38 -4.31 21.26
C GLN A 101 -2.98 -3.66 22.50
N GLY A 102 -2.86 -2.34 22.65
CA GLY A 102 -3.37 -1.61 23.81
C GLY A 102 -4.90 -1.58 23.88
N PHE A 103 -5.59 -1.49 22.74
CA PHE A 103 -7.06 -1.45 22.70
C PHE A 103 -7.70 -2.84 22.65
N TYR A 104 -7.10 -3.79 21.95
CA TYR A 104 -7.76 -5.04 21.56
C TYR A 104 -6.97 -6.30 21.95
N GLY A 105 -5.74 -6.19 22.43
CA GLY A 105 -4.91 -7.33 22.85
C GLY A 105 -4.79 -8.40 21.77
N GLY A 106 -4.80 -9.69 22.16
CA GLY A 106 -4.72 -10.85 21.26
C GLY A 106 -6.03 -11.24 20.56
N THR A 107 -7.00 -10.33 20.45
CA THR A 107 -8.32 -10.63 19.85
C THR A 107 -8.35 -10.42 18.34
N TYR A 108 -9.40 -10.90 17.68
CA TYR A 108 -9.63 -10.64 16.25
C TYR A 108 -9.93 -9.17 15.92
N GLU A 109 -10.28 -8.35 16.92
CA GLU A 109 -10.44 -6.90 16.74
C GLU A 109 -9.09 -6.17 16.62
N ASN A 110 -7.97 -6.85 16.91
CA ASN A 110 -6.63 -6.33 16.65
C ASN A 110 -6.22 -6.61 15.20
N TRP A 111 -5.91 -5.55 14.45
CA TRP A 111 -5.52 -5.66 13.05
C TRP A 111 -4.20 -6.41 12.83
N TYR A 112 -3.23 -6.33 13.74
CA TYR A 112 -1.98 -7.11 13.60
C TYR A 112 -2.23 -8.60 13.84
N GLU A 113 -3.07 -8.94 14.82
CA GLU A 113 -3.44 -10.32 15.12
C GLU A 113 -4.21 -10.95 13.97
N TYR A 114 -5.25 -10.26 13.46
CA TYR A 114 -6.04 -10.75 12.34
C TYR A 114 -5.22 -10.89 11.06
N ILE A 115 -4.47 -9.85 10.68
CA ILE A 115 -3.60 -9.91 9.49
C ILE A 115 -2.50 -10.96 9.68
N GLY A 116 -1.95 -11.11 10.88
CA GLY A 116 -0.92 -12.10 11.19
C GLY A 116 -1.34 -13.53 10.87
N LYS A 117 -2.64 -13.86 10.97
CA LYS A 117 -3.16 -15.18 10.60
C LYS A 117 -2.97 -15.51 9.12
N SER A 118 -2.96 -14.49 8.23
CA SER A 118 -2.71 -14.71 6.80
C SER A 118 -1.31 -15.25 6.51
N TYR A 119 -0.38 -15.12 7.45
CA TYR A 119 0.99 -15.59 7.31
C TYR A 119 1.09 -17.10 7.54
N ASN A 120 0.09 -17.74 8.16
CA ASN A 120 0.07 -19.17 8.44
C ASN A 120 1.36 -19.67 9.13
N ILE A 121 1.84 -18.92 10.12
CA ILE A 121 3.04 -19.27 10.88
C ILE A 121 2.74 -20.52 11.73
N PRO A 122 3.48 -21.64 11.56
CA PRO A 122 3.24 -22.85 12.34
C PRO A 122 3.55 -22.64 13.83
N GLU A 123 2.70 -23.14 14.73
CA GLU A 123 2.86 -22.97 16.18
C GLU A 123 4.20 -23.52 16.71
N ASN A 124 4.68 -24.64 16.15
CA ASN A 124 5.92 -25.30 16.57
C ASN A 124 7.11 -25.00 15.63
N ILE A 125 7.12 -23.83 14.98
CA ILE A 125 8.21 -23.45 14.09
C ILE A 125 9.53 -23.26 14.86
N SER A 126 10.62 -23.84 14.36
CA SER A 126 11.94 -23.65 14.96
C SER A 126 12.41 -22.19 14.83
N THR A 127 13.29 -21.72 15.70
CA THR A 127 13.85 -20.35 15.63
C THR A 127 14.45 -20.03 14.26
N GLN A 128 15.16 -20.99 13.67
CA GLN A 128 15.72 -20.84 12.33
C GLN A 128 14.63 -20.81 11.25
N GLY A 129 13.62 -21.69 11.34
CA GLY A 129 12.47 -21.67 10.43
C GLY A 129 11.72 -20.34 10.48
N LYS A 130 11.48 -19.82 11.68
CA LYS A 130 10.82 -18.54 11.94
C LYS A 130 11.59 -17.39 11.30
N LYS A 131 12.91 -17.37 11.46
CA LYS A 131 13.80 -16.38 10.82
C LYS A 131 13.76 -16.49 9.30
N THR A 132 13.81 -17.69 8.73
CA THR A 132 13.73 -17.89 7.27
C THR A 132 12.40 -17.41 6.73
N MET A 133 11.29 -17.76 7.38
CA MET A 133 9.96 -17.33 6.97
C MET A 133 9.79 -15.81 7.11
N PHE A 134 10.25 -15.22 8.21
CA PHE A 134 10.31 -13.76 8.39
C PHE A 134 11.05 -13.10 7.23
N LEU A 135 12.25 -13.58 6.86
CA LEU A 135 13.03 -13.01 5.77
C LEU A 135 12.30 -13.09 4.43
N ILE A 136 11.69 -14.24 4.11
CA ILE A 136 10.90 -14.41 2.87
C ILE A 136 9.75 -13.41 2.84
N MET A 137 8.96 -13.34 3.93
CA MET A 137 7.80 -12.45 4.00
C MET A 137 8.21 -10.98 4.01
N ALA A 138 9.26 -10.61 4.75
CA ALA A 138 9.78 -9.25 4.80
C ALA A 138 10.32 -8.80 3.44
N ILE A 139 11.16 -9.61 2.78
CA ILE A 139 11.72 -9.24 1.47
C ILE A 139 10.61 -9.11 0.43
N THR A 140 9.69 -10.07 0.35
CA THR A 140 8.59 -10.02 -0.62
C THR A 140 7.64 -8.85 -0.32
N GLY A 141 7.27 -8.64 0.94
CA GLY A 141 6.42 -7.53 1.39
C GLY A 141 7.06 -6.16 1.26
N MET A 142 8.39 -6.05 1.28
CA MET A 142 9.11 -4.80 1.03
C MET A 142 9.23 -4.45 -0.46
N ILE A 143 9.01 -5.41 -1.36
CA ILE A 143 9.23 -5.23 -2.80
C ILE A 143 7.90 -5.12 -3.55
N PHE A 144 7.04 -6.14 -3.49
CA PHE A 144 5.92 -6.24 -4.42
C PHE A 144 4.84 -5.19 -4.16
N SER A 145 4.33 -5.09 -2.92
CA SER A 145 3.30 -4.11 -2.61
C SER A 145 3.80 -2.67 -2.63
N PRO A 146 4.97 -2.29 -2.07
CA PRO A 146 5.41 -0.90 -2.10
C PRO A 146 5.66 -0.41 -3.53
N ILE A 147 6.29 -1.22 -4.38
CA ILE A 147 6.54 -0.82 -5.78
C ILE A 147 5.22 -0.74 -6.54
N GLY A 148 4.37 -1.76 -6.46
CA GLY A 148 3.10 -1.81 -7.19
C GLY A 148 2.14 -0.69 -6.79
N GLU A 149 1.94 -0.52 -5.48
CA GLU A 149 0.99 0.46 -4.95
C GLU A 149 1.49 1.88 -5.11
N GLU A 150 2.76 2.19 -4.83
CA GLU A 150 3.22 3.57 -4.92
C GLU A 150 3.37 4.05 -6.36
N LEU A 151 3.81 3.20 -7.29
CA LEU A 151 3.80 3.55 -8.72
C LEU A 151 2.39 3.84 -9.23
N PHE A 152 1.39 3.12 -8.72
CA PHE A 152 -0.01 3.30 -9.08
C PHE A 152 -0.63 4.53 -8.40
N PHE A 153 -0.75 4.52 -7.07
CA PHE A 153 -1.39 5.57 -6.28
C PHE A 153 -0.64 6.89 -6.39
N ARG A 154 0.65 6.92 -6.05
CA ARG A 154 1.46 8.16 -5.98
C ARG A 154 2.05 8.54 -7.33
N GLY A 155 2.11 7.60 -8.27
CA GLY A 155 2.51 7.88 -9.64
C GLY A 155 1.32 8.35 -10.48
N ILE A 156 0.73 7.41 -11.23
CA ILE A 156 -0.25 7.74 -12.29
C ILE A 156 -1.56 8.31 -11.74
N VAL A 157 -2.12 7.75 -10.66
CA VAL A 157 -3.39 8.20 -10.09
C VAL A 157 -3.25 9.61 -9.52
N HIS A 158 -2.28 9.81 -8.63
CA HIS A 158 -1.98 11.14 -8.06
C HIS A 158 -1.76 12.17 -9.16
N GLY A 159 -0.93 11.85 -10.16
CA GLY A 159 -0.63 12.74 -11.27
C GLY A 159 -1.88 13.17 -12.05
N SER A 160 -2.81 12.24 -12.25
CA SER A 160 -4.08 12.48 -12.96
C SER A 160 -4.97 13.45 -12.18
N PHE A 161 -5.16 13.22 -10.87
CA PHE A 161 -5.92 14.13 -10.01
C PHE A 161 -5.21 15.48 -9.82
N ALA A 162 -3.90 15.49 -9.60
CA ALA A 162 -3.14 16.71 -9.34
C ALA A 162 -3.20 17.67 -10.53
N LYS A 163 -3.28 17.16 -11.77
CA LYS A 163 -3.49 17.97 -12.97
C LYS A 163 -4.86 18.66 -13.00
N SER A 164 -5.89 18.07 -12.41
CA SER A 164 -7.25 18.63 -12.40
C SER A 164 -7.57 19.45 -11.15
N VAL A 165 -7.09 19.04 -9.97
CA VAL A 165 -7.52 19.61 -8.68
C VAL A 165 -6.35 20.07 -7.80
N GLY A 166 -5.12 19.96 -8.27
CA GLY A 166 -3.90 20.32 -7.53
C GLY A 166 -3.43 19.23 -6.56
N ASN A 167 -2.15 19.30 -6.17
CA ASN A 167 -1.48 18.28 -5.36
C ASN A 167 -2.15 18.03 -4.00
N LYS A 168 -2.59 19.09 -3.29
CA LYS A 168 -3.17 18.96 -1.94
C LYS A 168 -4.49 18.19 -1.94
N LYS A 169 -5.36 18.44 -2.92
CA LYS A 169 -6.62 17.70 -3.05
C LYS A 169 -6.37 16.29 -3.58
N ALA A 170 -5.45 16.14 -4.54
CA ALA A 170 -5.07 14.84 -5.06
C ALA A 170 -4.53 13.91 -3.97
N SER A 171 -3.70 14.40 -3.04
CA SER A 171 -3.17 13.60 -1.93
C SER A 171 -4.23 13.17 -0.93
N ILE A 172 -5.33 13.93 -0.79
CA ILE A 172 -6.45 13.51 0.04
C ILE A 172 -7.21 12.40 -0.69
N ILE A 173 -7.52 12.59 -1.97
CA ILE A 173 -8.30 11.63 -2.77
C ILE A 173 -7.59 10.28 -2.88
N ASP A 174 -6.32 10.27 -3.30
CA ASP A 174 -5.58 9.02 -3.46
C ASP A 174 -5.35 8.31 -2.12
N SER A 175 -5.18 9.06 -1.03
CA SER A 175 -4.98 8.51 0.30
C SER A 175 -6.25 7.93 0.89
N SER A 176 -7.40 8.56 0.63
CA SER A 176 -8.70 8.00 0.98
C SER A 176 -8.96 6.71 0.21
N ALA A 177 -8.67 6.69 -1.10
CA ALA A 177 -8.82 5.48 -1.91
C ALA A 177 -7.89 4.35 -1.42
N PHE A 178 -6.64 4.67 -1.10
CA PHE A 178 -5.68 3.75 -0.50
C PHE A 178 -6.24 3.18 0.81
N ALA A 179 -6.61 4.03 1.77
CA ALA A 179 -7.11 3.61 3.07
C ALA A 179 -8.37 2.74 3.00
N LEU A 180 -9.35 3.14 2.18
CA LEU A 180 -10.60 2.39 2.01
C LEU A 180 -10.37 1.01 1.39
N THR A 181 -9.41 0.89 0.48
CA THR A 181 -9.05 -0.41 -0.11
C THR A 181 -8.54 -1.38 0.96
N HIS A 182 -7.91 -0.87 2.02
CA HIS A 182 -7.37 -1.68 3.12
C HIS A 182 -8.42 -2.16 4.13
N VAL A 183 -9.71 -1.79 3.99
CA VAL A 183 -10.81 -2.41 4.76
C VAL A 183 -10.90 -3.92 4.46
N SER A 184 -10.49 -4.34 3.26
CA SER A 184 -10.43 -5.76 2.89
C SER A 184 -9.34 -6.54 3.63
N HIS A 185 -8.22 -5.89 4.00
CA HIS A 185 -7.16 -6.51 4.80
C HIS A 185 -7.55 -6.61 6.26
N PHE A 186 -8.22 -5.58 6.77
CA PHE A 186 -8.78 -5.59 8.11
C PHE A 186 -9.99 -4.67 8.20
N GLY A 187 -11.03 -5.17 8.86
CA GLY A 187 -12.29 -4.48 9.12
C GLY A 187 -13.47 -5.34 8.74
N LEU A 188 -13.48 -5.82 7.48
CA LEU A 188 -14.26 -6.99 7.07
C LEU A 188 -13.44 -8.24 7.34
N VAL A 189 -13.74 -8.92 8.43
CA VAL A 189 -13.01 -10.09 8.90
C VAL A 189 -13.79 -11.36 8.58
N PHE A 190 -13.07 -12.44 8.24
CA PHE A 190 -13.65 -13.75 7.98
C PHE A 190 -13.22 -14.72 9.07
N ILE A 191 -14.15 -15.13 9.92
CA ILE A 191 -13.91 -15.95 11.10
C ILE A 191 -14.99 -17.02 11.15
N ASN A 192 -14.62 -18.28 11.40
CA ASN A 192 -15.58 -19.39 11.55
C ASN A 192 -16.60 -19.50 10.39
N ASN A 193 -16.15 -19.28 9.15
CA ASN A 193 -16.98 -19.27 7.94
C ASN A 193 -18.06 -18.17 7.88
N SER A 194 -17.92 -17.10 8.67
CA SER A 194 -18.78 -15.92 8.62
C SER A 194 -18.00 -14.63 8.45
N TRP A 195 -18.63 -13.66 7.78
CA TRP A 195 -18.11 -12.30 7.66
C TRP A 195 -18.62 -11.44 8.81
N ASP A 196 -17.70 -10.86 9.57
CA ASP A 196 -18.01 -9.86 10.59
C ASP A 196 -17.41 -8.51 10.21
N PHE A 197 -18.06 -7.43 10.64
CA PHE A 197 -17.58 -6.06 10.42
C PHE A 197 -17.34 -5.35 11.75
N TYR A 198 -16.06 -5.17 12.09
CA TYR A 198 -15.67 -4.47 13.30
C TYR A 198 -15.58 -2.97 13.05
N LEU A 199 -16.72 -2.28 13.10
CA LEU A 199 -16.82 -0.86 12.74
C LEU A 199 -15.78 0.02 13.44
N ILE A 200 -15.70 -0.03 14.78
CA ILE A 200 -14.79 0.84 15.54
C ILE A 200 -13.31 0.50 15.27
N PRO A 201 -12.86 -0.76 15.38
CA PRO A 201 -11.49 -1.13 14.98
C PRO A 201 -11.17 -0.73 13.52
N THR A 202 -12.11 -0.91 12.60
CA THR A 202 -11.95 -0.53 11.19
C THR A 202 -11.67 0.97 11.06
N LEU A 203 -12.43 1.82 11.75
CA LEU A 203 -12.25 3.27 11.68
C LEU A 203 -10.85 3.70 12.15
N ILE A 204 -10.31 3.04 13.18
CA ILE A 204 -8.94 3.29 13.66
C ILE A 204 -7.93 2.84 12.61
N TRP A 205 -8.09 1.62 12.10
CA TRP A 205 -7.21 1.05 11.07
C TRP A 205 -7.17 1.91 9.81
N ILE A 206 -8.32 2.27 9.22
CA ILE A 206 -8.36 3.08 8.00
C ILE A 206 -7.84 4.49 8.25
N SER A 207 -8.00 5.04 9.45
CA SER A 207 -7.41 6.34 9.80
C SER A 207 -5.88 6.24 9.84
N GLY A 208 -5.34 5.16 10.42
CA GLY A 208 -3.92 4.83 10.36
C GLY A 208 -3.41 4.68 8.92
N MET A 209 -4.14 3.92 8.10
CA MET A 209 -3.82 3.74 6.68
C MET A 209 -3.88 5.05 5.91
N PHE A 210 -4.82 5.94 6.21
CA PHE A 210 -4.91 7.27 5.60
C PHE A 210 -3.74 8.16 6.00
N ILE A 211 -3.35 8.15 7.27
CA ILE A 211 -2.22 8.95 7.77
C ILE A 211 -0.89 8.46 7.18
N VAL A 212 -0.62 7.15 7.20
CA VAL A 212 0.63 6.62 6.62
C VAL A 212 0.73 6.89 5.12
N SER A 213 -0.41 6.82 4.45
CA SER A 213 -0.59 7.15 3.05
C SER A 213 -0.26 8.62 2.73
N LEU A 214 -0.60 9.55 3.61
CA LEU A 214 -0.15 10.95 3.52
C LEU A 214 1.37 11.09 3.77
N ILE A 215 1.92 10.31 4.70
CA ILE A 215 3.37 10.28 4.97
C ILE A 215 4.14 9.79 3.72
N PHE A 216 3.66 8.75 3.03
CA PHE A 216 4.26 8.27 1.78
C PHE A 216 4.34 9.39 0.73
N PHE A 217 3.24 10.14 0.57
CA PHE A 217 3.20 11.28 -0.34
C PHE A 217 4.20 12.37 0.06
N GLU A 218 4.31 12.68 1.36
CA GLU A 218 5.27 13.66 1.86
C GLU A 218 6.72 13.20 1.64
N MET A 219 7.03 11.92 1.85
CA MET A 219 8.36 11.38 1.56
C MET A 219 8.70 11.46 0.08
N LYS A 220 7.75 11.14 -0.82
CA LYS A 220 7.92 11.36 -2.27
C LYS A 220 8.29 12.81 -2.59
N LYS A 221 7.60 13.78 -1.98
CA LYS A 221 7.90 15.20 -2.19
C LYS A 221 9.29 15.56 -1.68
N ARG A 222 9.65 15.10 -0.48
CA ARG A 222 10.97 15.40 0.11
C ARG A 222 12.11 14.84 -0.73
N THR A 223 11.95 13.66 -1.30
CA THR A 223 12.96 13.02 -2.16
C THR A 223 12.86 13.42 -3.64
N ASP A 224 11.86 14.22 -4.02
CA ASP A 224 11.48 14.48 -5.42
C ASP A 224 11.32 13.21 -6.27
N SER A 225 11.07 12.06 -5.66
CA SER A 225 11.09 10.76 -6.33
C SER A 225 10.13 9.80 -5.65
N ILE A 226 9.48 8.96 -6.45
CA ILE A 226 8.61 7.89 -5.96
C ILE A 226 9.32 6.92 -5.01
N LEU A 227 10.65 6.84 -5.09
CA LEU A 227 11.46 6.02 -4.17
C LEU A 227 11.28 6.41 -2.70
N GLY A 228 11.01 7.68 -2.39
CA GLY A 228 10.72 8.11 -1.02
C GLY A 228 9.44 7.47 -0.48
N ALA A 229 8.38 7.43 -1.29
CA ALA A 229 7.15 6.73 -0.93
C ALA A 229 7.36 5.21 -0.85
N ILE A 230 8.02 4.62 -1.85
CA ILE A 230 8.31 3.18 -1.89
C ILE A 230 9.07 2.74 -0.64
N LEU A 231 10.16 3.41 -0.29
CA LEU A 231 10.95 3.02 0.89
C LEU A 231 10.21 3.27 2.20
N CYS A 232 9.39 4.32 2.29
CA CYS A 232 8.55 4.52 3.47
C CYS A 232 7.54 3.38 3.63
N HIS A 233 6.89 2.98 2.53
CA HIS A 233 5.96 1.86 2.51
C HIS A 233 6.69 0.53 2.78
N SER A 234 7.86 0.27 2.19
CA SER A 234 8.68 -0.89 2.53
C SER A 234 9.03 -0.92 4.03
N GLY A 235 9.34 0.23 4.63
CA GLY A 235 9.59 0.35 6.06
C GLY A 235 8.37 0.01 6.91
N PHE A 236 7.20 0.50 6.50
CA PHE A 236 5.93 0.16 7.13
C PHE A 236 5.68 -1.34 7.11
N ASN A 237 5.83 -1.99 5.94
CA ASN A 237 5.64 -3.43 5.80
C ASN A 237 6.67 -4.22 6.62
N LEU A 238 7.94 -3.81 6.61
CA LEU A 238 8.98 -4.44 7.43
C LEU A 238 8.65 -4.37 8.92
N GLY A 239 8.25 -3.19 9.41
CA GLY A 239 7.83 -3.00 10.79
C GLY A 239 6.63 -3.89 11.12
N MET A 240 5.67 -4.00 10.21
CA MET A 240 4.45 -4.79 10.43
C MET A 240 4.77 -6.28 10.56
N ILE A 241 5.54 -6.77 9.59
CA ILE A 241 5.98 -8.17 9.54
C ILE A 241 6.85 -8.48 10.76
N TYR A 242 7.72 -7.57 11.18
CA TYR A 242 8.50 -7.75 12.40
C TYR A 242 7.61 -7.90 13.64
N CYS A 243 6.61 -7.03 13.82
CA CYS A 243 5.67 -7.13 14.93
C CYS A 243 4.89 -8.45 14.91
N ILE A 244 4.37 -8.86 13.75
CA ILE A 244 3.64 -10.12 13.57
C ILE A 244 4.52 -11.34 13.91
N PHE A 245 5.78 -11.33 13.51
CA PHE A 245 6.66 -12.47 13.78
C PHE A 245 7.18 -12.45 15.21
N TYR A 246 7.52 -11.31 15.80
CA TYR A 246 8.35 -11.30 17.01
C TYR A 246 7.70 -10.69 18.24
N LEU A 247 6.59 -9.97 18.09
CA LEU A 247 5.88 -9.32 19.20
C LEU A 247 4.48 -9.91 19.45
N ILE A 248 4.02 -10.77 18.53
CA ILE A 248 2.82 -11.61 18.60
C ILE A 248 3.30 -13.06 18.57
#